data_AF-A0A6A6MLC9-F1
#
_entry.id   AF-A0A6A6MLC9-F1
#
_cell.length_a   1.000
_cell.length_b   1.000
_cell.length_c   1.000
_cell.angle_alpha   90.00
_cell.angle_beta   90.00
_cell.angle_gamma   90.00
#
_symmetry.space_group_name_H-M   'P 1'
#
loop_
_entity.id
_entity.type
_entity.pdbx_description
1 polymer ?
#
loop_
_entity_poly.entity_id
_entity_poly.type
_entity_poly.pdbx_seq_one_letter_code
_entity_poly.pdbx_strand_id
1 'polypeptide(L)'
;MSLSDSDSSSYGAEHKNFRQISRERLLHEMLGSAKSRDSKSTWKVLIMDKLTVKIMSYAWKMADITQEGISLVEDIYRRRQPFPSRDAIYFIQPTKENVVMFLSDMSGKSPLYKKAFVFFSSPISRELVAYIKKDTVVLSRIGALREMNLEYFAIDSQGFTTDNERALEELFGDEEDSRKGDACLNVMATRIATVFASLREFPFVRYRAAKSIDVTTMTTFHDLIPTKLAARVWDRLMHYKQKIEHFPQTETCELLILDRSADQIAPIIHEWTYDAMCHDLLNMEGNKYVHEVPGKTGGPPEKKEVLLDEHDPVWLELRHAHIAVASEQLHEKMTNFVSKNKAAQIQHSSSRDGELTTRDLQKMVQALPQYSEQIEKLSLHVEIAGKINRIIRDLGLRDIGQLEQDLVFGDAGTKDDVTRENKLRLLMILAAICPEKFDSEKGLNLMKLAKLPQDDMNAVNNMRFLRGSPESKKSSTGAFSLKFDIHKKKRAVRKDRTGEEETTWQLSRFYPMIEELVEKLSKGELSKDEYPCMNDPSATFHGTSHAASMNQPPAPHSMRSRRTPTWARPRNSNDGFKWTDSAWVVFKHSLNQVQHSA
;
A
#
# COMPACT_ATOMS: atom_id res chain seq x y z
N MET A 1 -2.86 -14.92 38.12
CA MET A 1 -4.24 -14.50 37.84
C MET A 1 -4.46 -14.70 36.36
N SER A 2 -5.38 -15.59 36.02
CA SER A 2 -5.80 -15.91 34.66
C SER A 2 -6.52 -14.71 34.05
N LEU A 3 -6.10 -14.28 32.87
CA LEU A 3 -6.91 -13.41 32.03
C LEU A 3 -7.47 -14.29 30.91
N SER A 4 -8.72 -14.69 31.12
CA SER A 4 -9.60 -15.20 30.08
C SER A 4 -10.19 -14.03 29.31
N ASP A 5 -10.43 -14.26 28.03
CA ASP A 5 -11.15 -13.39 27.11
C ASP A 5 -12.43 -12.79 27.72
N SER A 6 -12.65 -11.51 27.43
CA SER A 6 -13.99 -10.94 27.39
C SER A 6 -14.02 -9.78 26.39
N ASP A 7 -14.39 -10.11 25.16
CA ASP A 7 -15.09 -9.18 24.29
C ASP A 7 -16.46 -8.85 24.92
N SER A 8 -16.74 -7.57 25.17
CA SER A 8 -17.89 -6.89 24.56
C SER A 8 -18.06 -5.45 25.03
N SER A 9 -18.39 -4.61 24.05
CA SER A 9 -19.13 -3.34 24.11
C SER A 9 -18.37 -2.05 24.48
N SER A 10 -17.87 -1.39 23.44
CA SER A 10 -18.18 0.03 23.26
C SER A 10 -18.51 0.30 21.78
N TYR A 11 -19.61 1.01 21.54
CA TYR A 11 -20.02 1.47 20.22
C TYR A 11 -19.04 2.55 19.71
N GLY A 12 -17.96 2.10 19.10
CA GLY A 12 -17.18 2.83 18.11
C GLY A 12 -16.82 1.81 17.05
N ALA A 13 -17.02 2.11 15.76
CA ALA A 13 -16.60 1.20 14.71
C ALA A 13 -15.08 1.03 14.80
N GLU A 14 -14.61 -0.03 15.46
CA GLU A 14 -13.19 -0.39 15.47
C GLU A 14 -12.80 -0.62 14.02
N HIS A 15 -11.94 0.24 13.51
CA HIS A 15 -11.47 0.20 12.14
C HIS A 15 -10.70 -1.12 11.96
N LYS A 16 -11.30 -2.08 11.25
CA LYS A 16 -10.66 -3.37 10.99
C LYS A 16 -9.59 -3.19 9.91
N ASN A 17 -8.41 -3.71 10.18
CA ASN A 17 -7.29 -3.63 9.24
C ASN A 17 -7.43 -4.65 8.09
N PHE A 18 -6.68 -4.47 6.99
CA PHE A 18 -6.77 -5.33 5.80
C PHE A 18 -6.57 -6.82 6.12
N ARG A 19 -5.64 -7.12 7.04
CA ARG A 19 -5.32 -8.49 7.44
C ARG A 19 -6.46 -9.14 8.21
N GLN A 20 -7.05 -8.43 9.18
CA GLN A 20 -8.18 -8.88 9.97
C GLN A 20 -9.39 -9.15 9.08
N ILE A 21 -9.71 -8.23 8.17
CA ILE A 21 -10.81 -8.40 7.22
C ILE A 21 -10.59 -9.65 6.37
N SER A 22 -9.39 -9.82 5.80
CA SER A 22 -9.05 -11.01 5.01
C SER A 22 -9.19 -12.29 5.82
N ARG A 23 -8.68 -12.30 7.07
CA ARG A 23 -8.76 -13.41 8.01
C ARG A 23 -10.20 -13.79 8.34
N GLU A 24 -11.04 -12.82 8.68
CA GLU A 24 -12.46 -13.03 9.00
C GLU A 24 -13.24 -13.56 7.80
N ARG A 25 -13.02 -13.03 6.60
CA ARG A 25 -13.69 -13.51 5.39
C ARG A 25 -13.32 -14.96 5.08
N LEU A 26 -12.04 -15.32 5.17
CA LEU A 26 -11.59 -16.70 5.01
C LEU A 26 -12.19 -17.62 6.10
N LEU A 27 -12.31 -17.14 7.34
CA LEU A 27 -12.87 -17.93 8.44
C LEU A 27 -14.36 -18.16 8.26
N HIS A 28 -15.14 -17.09 8.06
CA HIS A 28 -16.59 -17.13 8.11
C HIS A 28 -17.21 -17.48 6.74
N GLU A 29 -16.76 -16.83 5.66
CA GLU A 29 -17.35 -17.02 4.33
C GLU A 29 -16.89 -18.33 3.70
N MET A 30 -15.61 -18.71 3.87
CA MET A 30 -15.05 -19.93 3.28
C MET A 30 -15.17 -21.14 4.22
N LEU A 31 -14.46 -21.13 5.37
CA LEU A 31 -14.43 -22.32 6.23
C LEU A 31 -15.75 -22.52 7.00
N GLY A 32 -16.36 -21.44 7.46
CA GLY A 32 -17.65 -21.45 8.14
C GLY A 32 -18.77 -22.03 7.26
N SER A 33 -18.81 -21.64 5.98
CA SER A 33 -19.81 -22.18 5.04
C SER A 33 -19.55 -23.63 4.63
N ALA A 34 -18.31 -24.10 4.74
CA ALA A 34 -17.95 -25.50 4.55
C ALA A 34 -18.25 -26.40 5.78
N LYS A 35 -18.61 -25.82 6.94
CA LYS A 35 -19.05 -26.60 8.12
C LYS A 35 -20.53 -26.99 7.94
N SER A 36 -20.81 -28.29 7.77
CA SER A 36 -22.20 -28.79 7.74
C SER A 36 -22.80 -28.78 9.16
N ARG A 37 -24.06 -28.34 9.29
CA ARG A 37 -24.79 -28.26 10.57
C ARG A 37 -24.88 -29.61 11.31
N ASP A 38 -24.74 -30.73 10.59
CA ASP A 38 -24.82 -32.09 11.13
C ASP A 38 -23.47 -32.82 11.25
N SER A 39 -22.36 -32.24 10.78
CA SER A 39 -21.06 -32.93 10.82
C SER A 39 -20.27 -32.55 12.07
N LYS A 40 -20.34 -33.38 13.12
CA LYS A 40 -19.27 -33.46 14.12
C LYS A 40 -17.94 -33.67 13.39
N SER A 41 -17.07 -32.66 13.41
CA SER A 41 -15.63 -32.72 13.12
C SER A 41 -15.20 -33.72 12.03
N THR A 42 -15.55 -33.45 10.77
CA THR A 42 -14.87 -34.11 9.64
C THR A 42 -13.75 -33.21 9.15
N TRP A 43 -12.52 -33.67 9.40
CA TRP A 43 -11.29 -33.09 8.87
C TRP A 43 -11.38 -32.94 7.35
N LYS A 44 -11.03 -31.76 6.84
CA LYS A 44 -11.05 -31.44 5.41
C LYS A 44 -9.64 -31.33 4.86
N VAL A 45 -9.55 -31.40 3.53
CA VAL A 45 -8.33 -31.10 2.77
C VAL A 45 -8.52 -29.75 2.08
N LEU A 46 -7.59 -28.82 2.29
CA LEU A 46 -7.59 -27.53 1.61
C LEU A 46 -6.67 -27.62 0.38
N ILE A 47 -7.22 -27.38 -0.80
CA ILE A 47 -6.51 -27.38 -2.08
C ILE A 47 -6.42 -25.95 -2.58
N MET A 48 -5.22 -25.53 -2.95
CA MET A 48 -4.92 -24.17 -3.37
C MET A 48 -4.02 -24.13 -4.59
N ASP A 49 -3.99 -22.99 -5.27
CA ASP A 49 -3.00 -22.69 -6.29
C ASP A 49 -1.92 -21.74 -5.76
N LYS A 50 -0.95 -21.39 -6.61
CA LYS A 50 0.18 -20.54 -6.23
C LYS A 50 -0.28 -19.17 -5.67
N LEU A 51 -1.33 -18.56 -6.23
CA LEU A 51 -1.81 -17.25 -5.79
C LEU A 51 -2.52 -17.37 -4.45
N THR A 52 -3.44 -18.33 -4.33
CA THR A 52 -4.28 -18.47 -3.13
C THR A 52 -3.50 -18.98 -1.93
N VAL A 53 -2.44 -19.77 -2.13
CA VAL A 53 -1.44 -20.08 -1.09
C VAL A 53 -0.83 -18.79 -0.53
N LYS A 54 -0.41 -17.88 -1.41
CA LYS A 54 0.19 -16.60 -0.99
C LYS A 54 -0.84 -15.76 -0.22
N ILE A 55 -2.08 -15.65 -0.69
CA ILE A 55 -3.16 -14.93 0.03
C ILE A 55 -3.35 -15.51 1.44
N MET A 56 -3.44 -16.84 1.55
CA MET A 56 -3.61 -17.50 2.84
C MET A 56 -2.42 -17.25 3.77
N SER A 57 -1.18 -17.24 3.27
CA SER A 57 0.01 -17.01 4.11
C SER A 57 0.09 -15.60 4.72
N TYR A 58 -0.51 -14.58 4.08
CA TYR A 58 -0.59 -13.23 4.66
C TYR A 58 -1.70 -13.10 5.72
N ALA A 59 -2.70 -13.98 5.70
CA ALA A 59 -3.82 -13.92 6.61
C ALA A 59 -3.67 -14.85 7.83
N TRP A 60 -3.25 -16.10 7.63
CA TRP A 60 -3.33 -17.17 8.63
C TRP A 60 -2.00 -17.93 8.82
N LYS A 61 -1.79 -18.42 10.04
CA LYS A 61 -0.73 -19.39 10.36
C LYS A 61 -1.27 -20.82 10.22
N MET A 62 -0.36 -21.80 10.09
CA MET A 62 -0.74 -23.23 10.02
C MET A 62 -1.53 -23.69 11.25
N ALA A 63 -1.25 -23.11 12.43
CA ALA A 63 -2.00 -23.38 13.65
C ALA A 63 -3.48 -22.98 13.52
N ASP A 64 -3.76 -21.80 12.97
CA ASP A 64 -5.12 -21.30 12.74
C ASP A 64 -5.88 -22.22 11.76
N ILE A 65 -5.23 -22.59 10.65
CA ILE A 65 -5.78 -23.51 9.63
C ILE A 65 -6.20 -24.85 10.26
N THR A 66 -5.32 -25.40 11.11
CA THR A 66 -5.54 -26.71 11.72
C THR A 66 -6.66 -26.66 12.77
N GLN A 67 -6.74 -25.59 13.56
CA GLN A 67 -7.81 -25.38 14.54
C GLN A 67 -9.19 -25.33 13.88
N GLU A 68 -9.27 -24.85 12.64
CA GLU A 68 -10.52 -24.77 11.87
C GLU A 68 -10.92 -26.08 11.17
N GLY A 69 -10.25 -27.20 11.49
CA GLY A 69 -10.63 -28.53 11.01
C GLY A 69 -10.07 -28.88 9.63
N ILE A 70 -9.02 -28.19 9.19
CA ILE A 70 -8.25 -28.58 8.01
C ILE A 70 -7.09 -29.46 8.45
N SER A 71 -7.02 -30.67 7.90
CA SER A 71 -5.98 -31.65 8.23
C SER A 71 -4.75 -31.56 7.34
N LEU A 72 -4.91 -31.03 6.13
CA LEU A 72 -3.88 -31.03 5.10
C LEU A 72 -4.11 -29.88 4.13
N VAL A 73 -3.02 -29.23 3.74
CA VAL A 73 -2.97 -28.20 2.70
C VAL A 73 -2.18 -28.75 1.52
N GLU A 74 -2.78 -28.72 0.33
CA GLU A 74 -2.24 -29.32 -0.89
C GLU A 74 -2.23 -28.34 -2.06
N ASP A 75 -1.27 -28.52 -2.96
CA ASP A 75 -1.15 -27.77 -4.22
C ASP A 75 -1.94 -28.46 -5.33
N ILE A 76 -2.83 -27.73 -6.02
CA ILE A 76 -3.66 -28.25 -7.11
C ILE A 76 -2.83 -28.85 -8.26
N TYR A 77 -1.63 -28.32 -8.51
CA TYR A 77 -0.77 -28.75 -9.62
C TYR A 77 0.08 -29.97 -9.29
N ARG A 78 0.13 -30.37 -8.01
CA ARG A 78 0.87 -31.57 -7.59
C ARG A 78 -0.03 -32.80 -7.62
N ARG A 79 0.60 -33.96 -7.81
CA ARG A 79 -0.08 -35.26 -7.67
C ARG A 79 -0.39 -35.48 -6.18
N ARG A 80 -1.67 -35.63 -5.87
CA ARG A 80 -2.20 -35.74 -4.51
C ARG A 80 -2.68 -37.15 -4.22
N GLN A 81 -2.58 -37.58 -2.96
CA GLN A 81 -3.10 -38.87 -2.52
C GLN A 81 -4.64 -38.85 -2.47
N PRO A 82 -5.35 -39.88 -2.98
CA PRO A 82 -6.79 -39.94 -2.89
C PRO A 82 -7.26 -40.11 -1.44
N PHE A 83 -8.20 -39.27 -1.00
CA PHE A 83 -8.92 -39.38 0.27
C PHE A 83 -10.44 -39.37 0.06
N PRO A 84 -11.05 -40.44 -0.50
CA PRO A 84 -12.46 -40.45 -0.91
C PRO A 84 -13.47 -40.34 0.24
N SER A 85 -13.03 -40.46 1.49
CA SER A 85 -13.85 -40.28 2.70
C SER A 85 -13.86 -38.85 3.23
N ARG A 86 -12.95 -37.99 2.76
CA ARG A 86 -12.80 -36.60 3.21
C ARG A 86 -13.41 -35.63 2.22
N ASP A 87 -13.92 -34.52 2.74
CA ASP A 87 -14.36 -33.39 1.92
C ASP A 87 -13.16 -32.48 1.60
N ALA A 88 -13.21 -31.87 0.43
CA ALA A 88 -12.19 -30.97 -0.07
C ALA A 88 -12.71 -29.53 -0.20
N ILE A 89 -11.89 -28.57 0.21
CA ILE A 89 -12.12 -27.14 -0.01
C ILE A 89 -11.12 -26.70 -1.07
N TYR A 90 -11.60 -26.20 -2.20
CA TYR A 90 -10.79 -25.61 -3.25
C TYR A 90 -10.85 -24.09 -3.12
N PHE A 91 -9.74 -23.46 -2.79
CA PHE A 91 -9.59 -22.01 -2.89
C PHE A 91 -8.62 -21.70 -4.02
N ILE A 92 -9.14 -21.32 -5.19
CA ILE A 92 -8.38 -21.29 -6.45
C ILE A 92 -8.79 -20.12 -7.35
N GLN A 93 -7.91 -19.68 -8.24
CA GLN A 93 -8.24 -18.73 -9.28
C GLN A 93 -9.19 -19.33 -10.33
N PRO A 94 -10.10 -18.54 -10.92
CA PRO A 94 -11.01 -18.98 -11.97
C PRO A 94 -10.30 -19.10 -13.34
N THR A 95 -9.23 -19.88 -13.41
CA THR A 95 -8.50 -20.17 -14.67
C THR A 95 -9.00 -21.47 -15.28
N LYS A 96 -8.80 -21.64 -16.60
CA LYS A 96 -9.20 -22.87 -17.30
C LYS A 96 -8.43 -24.07 -16.77
N GLU A 97 -7.14 -23.89 -16.49
CA GLU A 97 -6.23 -24.90 -15.96
C GLU A 97 -6.71 -25.40 -14.59
N ASN A 98 -7.00 -24.48 -13.67
CA ASN A 98 -7.52 -24.81 -12.34
C ASN A 98 -8.86 -25.55 -12.41
N VAL A 99 -9.79 -25.09 -13.26
CA VAL A 99 -11.08 -25.75 -13.45
C VAL A 99 -10.91 -27.16 -14.02
N VAL A 100 -10.01 -27.35 -14.99
CA VAL A 100 -9.72 -28.68 -15.56
C VAL A 100 -9.15 -29.63 -14.49
N MET A 101 -8.21 -29.16 -13.68
CA MET A 101 -7.64 -29.98 -12.59
C MET A 101 -8.70 -30.34 -11.54
N PHE A 102 -9.51 -29.37 -11.13
CA PHE A 102 -10.63 -29.59 -10.22
C PHE A 102 -11.61 -30.64 -10.76
N LEU A 103 -12.04 -30.51 -12.02
CA LEU A 103 -12.96 -31.47 -12.64
C LEU A 103 -12.31 -32.86 -12.71
N SER A 104 -11.02 -32.94 -13.07
CA SER A 104 -10.27 -34.19 -13.11
C SER A 104 -10.27 -34.89 -11.74
N ASP A 105 -10.00 -34.16 -10.65
CA ASP A 105 -9.97 -34.72 -9.28
C ASP A 105 -11.30 -35.34 -8.86
N MET A 106 -12.40 -34.71 -9.28
CA MET A 106 -13.75 -35.06 -8.87
C MET A 106 -14.47 -35.96 -9.88
N SER A 107 -13.85 -36.24 -11.04
CA SER A 107 -14.43 -37.08 -12.09
C SER A 107 -14.34 -38.58 -11.76
N GLY A 108 -15.04 -39.40 -12.55
CA GLY A 108 -14.91 -40.86 -12.50
C GLY A 108 -15.59 -41.56 -11.31
N LYS A 109 -15.46 -42.89 -11.27
CA LYS A 109 -16.08 -43.75 -10.25
C LYS A 109 -15.41 -43.62 -8.87
N SER A 110 -14.11 -43.35 -8.85
CA SER A 110 -13.29 -43.19 -7.64
C SER A 110 -12.67 -41.78 -7.61
N PRO A 111 -13.41 -40.75 -7.16
CA PRO A 111 -12.86 -39.41 -7.02
C PRO A 111 -11.79 -39.34 -5.95
N LEU A 112 -10.95 -38.31 -6.00
CA LEU A 112 -9.96 -38.03 -4.96
C LEU A 112 -10.63 -37.67 -3.63
N TYR A 113 -11.81 -37.03 -3.66
CA TYR A 113 -12.51 -36.53 -2.48
C TYR A 113 -14.00 -36.83 -2.53
N LYS A 114 -14.67 -36.82 -1.37
CA LYS A 114 -16.10 -37.13 -1.23
C LYS A 114 -17.00 -36.04 -1.83
N LYS A 115 -16.79 -34.80 -1.38
CA LYS A 115 -17.45 -33.58 -1.85
C LYS A 115 -16.43 -32.47 -2.04
N ALA A 116 -16.72 -31.55 -2.96
CA ALA A 116 -15.90 -30.37 -3.21
C ALA A 116 -16.66 -29.09 -2.86
N PHE A 117 -16.06 -28.24 -2.05
CA PHE A 117 -16.49 -26.87 -1.78
C PHE A 117 -15.54 -25.93 -2.51
N VAL A 118 -16.01 -25.30 -3.59
CA VAL A 118 -15.18 -24.52 -4.51
C VAL A 118 -15.41 -23.03 -4.28
N PHE A 119 -14.32 -22.33 -4.00
CA PHE A 119 -14.26 -20.91 -3.74
C PHE A 119 -13.28 -20.28 -4.72
N PHE A 120 -13.79 -19.52 -5.68
CA PHE A 120 -12.95 -18.78 -6.63
C PHE A 120 -12.44 -17.49 -6.01
N SER A 121 -11.16 -17.19 -6.18
CA SER A 121 -10.56 -15.96 -5.63
C SER A 121 -11.09 -14.68 -6.29
N SER A 122 -11.48 -14.73 -7.57
CA SER A 122 -12.08 -13.62 -8.33
C SER A 122 -13.33 -14.06 -9.10
N PRO A 123 -14.09 -13.13 -9.73
CA PRO A 123 -15.29 -13.48 -10.48
C PRO A 123 -15.03 -14.49 -11.61
N ILE A 124 -15.89 -15.51 -11.74
CA ILE A 124 -15.74 -16.55 -12.75
C ILE A 124 -16.47 -16.19 -14.05
N SER A 125 -15.85 -16.47 -15.20
CA SER A 125 -16.48 -16.25 -16.51
C SER A 125 -17.65 -17.21 -16.75
N ARG A 126 -18.66 -16.76 -17.50
CA ARG A 126 -19.82 -17.58 -17.88
C ARG A 126 -19.43 -18.84 -18.66
N GLU A 127 -18.34 -18.76 -19.42
CA GLU A 127 -17.81 -19.87 -20.20
C GLU A 127 -17.28 -21.00 -19.30
N LEU A 128 -16.51 -20.66 -18.26
CA LEU A 128 -16.00 -21.65 -17.30
C LEU A 128 -17.13 -22.26 -16.47
N VAL A 129 -18.13 -21.46 -16.07
CA VAL A 129 -19.34 -21.99 -15.42
C VAL A 129 -20.08 -22.97 -16.33
N ALA A 130 -20.24 -22.63 -17.61
CA ALA A 130 -20.86 -23.52 -18.59
C ALA A 130 -20.03 -24.81 -18.80
N TYR A 131 -18.71 -24.71 -18.73
CA TYR A 131 -17.81 -25.86 -18.80
C TYR A 131 -17.97 -26.81 -17.61
N ILE A 132 -18.02 -26.29 -16.37
CA ILE A 132 -18.29 -27.09 -15.17
C ILE A 132 -19.66 -27.77 -15.26
N LYS A 133 -20.67 -27.07 -15.78
CA LYS A 133 -22.03 -27.61 -15.94
C LYS A 133 -22.13 -28.81 -16.89
N LYS A 134 -21.15 -29.02 -17.79
CA LYS A 134 -21.16 -30.16 -18.71
C LYS A 134 -20.90 -31.49 -18.01
N ASP A 135 -20.20 -31.50 -16.87
CA ASP A 135 -19.91 -32.71 -16.11
C ASP A 135 -20.97 -32.96 -15.03
N THR A 136 -21.99 -33.75 -15.37
CA THR A 136 -23.10 -34.06 -14.47
C THR A 136 -22.69 -34.87 -13.24
N VAL A 137 -21.60 -35.64 -13.33
CA VAL A 137 -21.09 -36.46 -12.21
C VAL A 137 -20.41 -35.56 -11.19
N VAL A 138 -19.61 -34.60 -11.64
CA VAL A 138 -18.97 -33.64 -10.75
C VAL A 138 -20.00 -32.71 -10.11
N LEU A 139 -21.02 -32.28 -10.86
CA LEU A 139 -22.10 -31.43 -10.33
C LEU A 139 -22.77 -32.02 -9.09
N SER A 140 -23.02 -33.33 -9.03
CA SER A 140 -23.62 -33.95 -7.84
C SER A 140 -22.68 -34.01 -6.63
N ARG A 141 -21.38 -33.78 -6.84
CA ARG A 141 -20.32 -33.79 -5.81
C ARG A 141 -19.93 -32.39 -5.33
N ILE A 142 -20.39 -31.33 -6.00
CA ILE A 142 -20.16 -29.94 -5.58
C ILE A 142 -21.08 -29.61 -4.41
N GLY A 143 -20.50 -29.31 -3.25
CA GLY A 143 -21.22 -28.87 -2.06
C GLY A 143 -21.46 -27.35 -2.03
N ALA A 144 -20.52 -26.57 -2.56
CA ALA A 144 -20.65 -25.13 -2.74
C ALA A 144 -19.81 -24.66 -3.93
N LEU A 145 -20.28 -23.62 -4.62
CA LEU A 145 -19.57 -22.92 -5.67
C LEU A 145 -19.76 -21.42 -5.44
N ARG A 146 -18.72 -20.72 -4.97
CA ARG A 146 -18.81 -19.32 -4.55
C ARG A 146 -17.63 -18.50 -5.09
N GLU A 147 -17.85 -17.20 -5.22
CA GLU A 147 -16.81 -16.21 -5.52
C GLU A 147 -16.43 -15.50 -4.22
N MET A 148 -15.17 -15.58 -3.83
CA MET A 148 -14.63 -14.90 -2.65
C MET A 148 -14.31 -13.44 -2.93
N ASN A 149 -13.98 -13.06 -4.18
CA ASN A 149 -13.53 -11.70 -4.50
C ASN A 149 -12.47 -11.22 -3.51
N LEU A 150 -11.37 -11.97 -3.42
CA LEU A 150 -10.23 -11.76 -2.55
C LEU A 150 -8.95 -12.13 -3.33
N GLU A 151 -8.32 -11.13 -3.96
CA GLU A 151 -7.05 -11.28 -4.70
C GLU A 151 -6.07 -10.12 -4.43
N TYR A 152 -5.93 -9.74 -3.17
CA TYR A 152 -4.89 -8.82 -2.72
C TYR A 152 -4.12 -9.40 -1.53
N PHE A 153 -2.95 -8.84 -1.26
CA PHE A 153 -2.07 -9.28 -0.17
C PHE A 153 -1.92 -8.16 0.83
N ALA A 154 -2.39 -8.37 2.06
CA ALA A 154 -2.25 -7.41 3.16
C ALA A 154 -0.82 -7.45 3.71
N ILE A 155 0.02 -6.51 3.28
CA ILE A 155 1.42 -6.43 3.71
C ILE A 155 1.48 -6.02 5.19
N ASP A 156 0.68 -5.01 5.54
CA ASP A 156 0.53 -4.51 6.90
C ASP A 156 -0.96 -4.14 7.15
N SER A 157 -1.23 -3.51 8.29
CA SER A 157 -2.56 -3.08 8.72
C SER A 157 -3.23 -2.08 7.78
N GLN A 158 -2.46 -1.22 7.12
CA GLN A 158 -2.94 -0.13 6.27
C GLN A 158 -2.47 -0.24 4.80
N GLY A 159 -1.64 -1.24 4.49
CA GLY A 159 -1.02 -1.45 3.19
C GLY A 159 -1.40 -2.79 2.56
N PHE A 160 -1.68 -2.76 1.25
CA PHE A 160 -1.85 -3.96 0.44
C PHE A 160 -1.06 -3.87 -0.86
N THR A 161 -0.77 -5.02 -1.46
CA THR A 161 -0.24 -5.12 -2.83
C THR A 161 -1.13 -5.98 -3.69
N THR A 162 -1.12 -5.73 -5.00
CA THR A 162 -1.72 -6.61 -5.99
C THR A 162 -0.74 -7.64 -6.53
N ASP A 163 0.56 -7.59 -6.20
CA ASP A 163 1.58 -8.58 -6.62
C ASP A 163 1.68 -8.78 -8.14
N ASN A 164 1.94 -7.68 -8.85
CA ASN A 164 2.20 -7.66 -10.29
C ASN A 164 3.67 -7.26 -10.52
N GLU A 165 4.60 -8.18 -10.27
CA GLU A 165 6.06 -7.91 -10.28
C GLU A 165 6.57 -7.26 -11.58
N ARG A 166 6.01 -7.65 -12.74
CA ARG A 166 6.40 -7.12 -14.05
C ARG A 166 5.61 -5.89 -14.50
N ALA A 167 4.70 -5.34 -13.67
CA ALA A 167 3.84 -4.24 -14.09
C ALA A 167 4.63 -3.01 -14.53
N LEU A 168 5.77 -2.71 -13.90
CA LEU A 168 6.59 -1.57 -14.29
C LEU A 168 7.13 -1.73 -15.73
N GLU A 169 7.62 -2.92 -16.06
CA GLU A 169 8.13 -3.26 -17.39
C GLU A 169 7.00 -3.33 -18.43
N GLU A 170 5.89 -3.99 -18.10
CA GLU A 170 4.75 -4.20 -19.00
C GLU A 170 3.97 -2.92 -19.30
N LEU A 171 4.01 -1.93 -18.40
CA LEU A 171 3.28 -0.68 -18.54
C LEU A 171 4.16 0.48 -19.01
N PHE A 172 5.46 0.49 -18.68
CA PHE A 172 6.40 1.59 -18.99
C PHE A 172 7.60 1.16 -19.83
N GLY A 173 7.60 -0.05 -20.38
CA GLY A 173 8.63 -0.53 -21.31
C GLY A 173 8.58 0.18 -22.66
N ASP A 174 9.69 0.11 -23.40
CA ASP A 174 9.87 0.71 -24.74
C ASP A 174 9.03 0.00 -25.82
N GLU A 175 8.72 -1.29 -25.62
CA GLU A 175 7.80 -2.02 -26.48
C GLU A 175 6.34 -1.69 -26.12
N GLU A 176 5.68 -0.88 -26.95
CA GLU A 176 4.24 -0.62 -26.86
C GLU A 176 3.40 -1.85 -27.28
N ASP A 177 3.56 -2.99 -26.60
CA ASP A 177 2.62 -4.11 -26.71
C ASP A 177 1.36 -3.78 -25.88
N SER A 178 0.47 -3.01 -26.50
CA SER A 178 -0.77 -2.57 -25.87
C SER A 178 -1.60 -3.73 -25.31
N ARG A 179 -1.46 -4.95 -25.85
CA ARG A 179 -2.19 -6.14 -25.37
C ARG A 179 -1.66 -6.63 -24.03
N LYS A 180 -0.33 -6.68 -23.86
CA LYS A 180 0.28 -7.05 -22.58
C LYS A 180 -0.05 -6.01 -21.51
N GLY A 181 0.11 -4.73 -21.83
CA GLY A 181 -0.27 -3.64 -20.93
C GLY A 181 -1.75 -3.69 -20.56
N ASP A 182 -2.64 -3.94 -21.53
CA ASP A 182 -4.07 -4.11 -21.26
C ASP A 182 -4.37 -5.37 -20.41
N ALA A 183 -3.68 -6.49 -20.62
CA ALA A 183 -3.85 -7.65 -19.76
C ALA A 183 -3.41 -7.36 -18.32
N CYS A 184 -2.26 -6.68 -18.15
CA CYS A 184 -1.73 -6.27 -16.85
C CYS A 184 -2.71 -5.36 -16.09
N LEU A 185 -3.21 -4.31 -16.75
CA LEU A 185 -4.21 -3.39 -16.20
C LEU A 185 -5.51 -4.10 -15.82
N ASN A 186 -5.93 -5.13 -16.55
CA ASN A 186 -7.13 -5.91 -16.21
C ASN A 186 -6.93 -6.74 -14.94
N VAL A 187 -5.74 -7.34 -14.76
CA VAL A 187 -5.39 -8.06 -13.54
C VAL A 187 -5.37 -7.08 -12.36
N MET A 188 -4.66 -5.95 -12.50
CA MET A 188 -4.60 -4.92 -11.45
C MET A 188 -6.00 -4.42 -11.06
N ALA A 189 -6.83 -4.06 -12.05
CA ALA A 189 -8.18 -3.57 -11.80
C ALA A 189 -9.05 -4.59 -11.05
N THR A 190 -8.94 -5.87 -11.43
CA THR A 190 -9.67 -6.95 -10.77
C THR A 190 -9.24 -7.08 -9.31
N ARG A 191 -7.92 -7.13 -9.06
CA ARG A 191 -7.35 -7.23 -7.72
C ARG A 191 -7.69 -6.02 -6.85
N ILE A 192 -7.55 -4.79 -7.35
CA ILE A 192 -7.95 -3.56 -6.66
C ILE A 192 -9.45 -3.62 -6.31
N ALA A 193 -10.32 -4.01 -7.24
CA ALA A 193 -11.74 -4.10 -6.96
C ALA A 193 -12.06 -5.13 -5.86
N THR A 194 -11.30 -6.23 -5.76
CA THR A 194 -11.47 -7.19 -4.65
C THR A 194 -11.19 -6.60 -3.28
N VAL A 195 -10.34 -5.57 -3.19
CA VAL A 195 -10.10 -4.84 -1.93
C VAL A 195 -11.41 -4.20 -1.45
N PHE A 196 -12.08 -3.46 -2.33
CA PHE A 196 -13.36 -2.81 -2.01
C PHE A 196 -14.49 -3.82 -1.76
N ALA A 197 -14.49 -4.95 -2.46
CA ALA A 197 -15.40 -6.06 -2.16
C ALA A 197 -15.18 -6.63 -0.74
N SER A 198 -13.93 -6.77 -0.30
CA SER A 198 -13.58 -7.19 1.06
C SER A 198 -13.96 -6.16 2.12
N LEU A 199 -13.61 -4.89 1.88
CA LEU A 199 -13.87 -3.81 2.82
C LEU A 199 -15.36 -3.46 2.94
N ARG A 200 -16.19 -3.87 1.97
CA ARG A 200 -17.58 -3.41 1.81
C ARG A 200 -17.67 -1.89 1.67
N GLU A 201 -16.75 -1.35 0.88
CA GLU A 201 -16.61 0.07 0.62
C GLU A 201 -16.84 0.36 -0.88
N PHE A 202 -17.49 1.48 -1.20
CA PHE A 202 -17.71 1.93 -2.58
C PHE A 202 -17.06 3.31 -2.78
N PRO A 203 -15.96 3.42 -3.53
CA PRO A 203 -15.17 4.66 -3.57
C PRO A 203 -15.66 5.69 -4.61
N PHE A 204 -15.36 6.96 -4.35
CA PHE A 204 -15.10 7.95 -5.39
C PHE A 204 -13.78 7.61 -6.10
N VAL A 205 -13.84 7.21 -7.37
CA VAL A 205 -12.64 6.79 -8.12
C VAL A 205 -12.03 7.99 -8.83
N ARG A 206 -11.00 8.56 -8.22
CA ARG A 206 -10.18 9.63 -8.77
C ARG A 206 -8.94 9.08 -9.42
N TYR A 207 -8.46 9.77 -10.46
CA TYR A 207 -7.23 9.39 -11.14
C TYR A 207 -6.51 10.63 -11.64
N ARG A 208 -5.18 10.55 -11.74
CA ARG A 208 -4.41 11.60 -12.38
C ARG A 208 -4.73 11.67 -13.87
N ALA A 209 -5.24 12.81 -14.33
CA ALA A 209 -5.51 13.04 -15.74
C ALA A 209 -4.21 13.13 -16.56
N ALA A 210 -4.25 12.64 -17.79
CA ALA A 210 -3.20 12.88 -18.78
C ALA A 210 -3.10 14.39 -19.04
N LYS A 211 -1.90 14.96 -18.92
CA LYS A 211 -1.65 16.36 -19.25
C LYS A 211 -1.69 16.52 -20.78
N SER A 212 -2.79 17.00 -21.35
CA SER A 212 -2.86 17.39 -22.76
C SER A 212 -2.18 18.75 -22.93
N ILE A 213 -0.91 18.75 -23.33
CA ILE A 213 -0.10 19.97 -23.42
C ILE A 213 -0.37 20.73 -24.72
N ASP A 214 -0.84 20.07 -25.80
CA ASP A 214 -1.27 20.74 -27.03
C ASP A 214 -2.02 19.78 -27.98
N VAL A 215 -2.76 20.32 -28.97
CA VAL A 215 -3.47 19.53 -30.01
C VAL A 215 -2.49 18.69 -30.87
N THR A 216 -1.20 19.01 -30.84
CA THR A 216 -0.14 18.37 -31.63
C THR A 216 0.64 17.28 -30.90
N THR A 217 0.59 17.22 -29.56
CA THR A 217 1.34 16.22 -28.78
C THR A 217 0.45 14.99 -28.58
N MET A 218 0.78 13.90 -29.27
CA MET A 218 0.07 12.62 -29.13
C MET A 218 0.12 12.15 -27.67
N THR A 219 -1.03 11.90 -27.07
CA THR A 219 -1.13 11.20 -25.78
C THR A 219 -0.63 9.78 -25.94
N THR A 220 0.38 9.40 -25.17
CA THR A 220 0.96 8.07 -25.22
C THR A 220 0.12 7.06 -24.44
N PHE A 221 0.37 5.77 -24.62
CA PHE A 221 -0.23 4.75 -23.77
C PHE A 221 0.10 4.99 -22.29
N HIS A 222 1.33 5.42 -21.98
CA HIS A 222 1.79 5.68 -20.62
C HIS A 222 1.00 6.78 -19.92
N ASP A 223 0.71 7.88 -20.62
CA ASP A 223 -0.08 9.00 -20.08
C ASP A 223 -1.51 8.57 -19.69
N LEU A 224 -2.04 7.54 -20.36
CA LEU A 224 -3.41 7.06 -20.17
C LEU A 224 -3.51 5.92 -19.15
N ILE A 225 -2.40 5.45 -18.56
CA ILE A 225 -2.39 4.34 -17.59
C ILE A 225 -3.37 4.60 -16.43
N PRO A 226 -3.31 5.73 -15.69
CA PRO A 226 -4.22 5.99 -14.58
C PRO A 226 -5.69 5.99 -15.02
N THR A 227 -5.99 6.64 -16.15
CA THR A 227 -7.36 6.73 -16.69
C THR A 227 -7.91 5.36 -17.09
N LYS A 228 -7.11 4.54 -17.79
CA LYS A 228 -7.50 3.18 -18.17
C LYS A 228 -7.71 2.28 -16.95
N LEU A 229 -6.83 2.38 -15.96
CA LEU A 229 -6.95 1.62 -14.72
C LEU A 229 -8.22 2.03 -13.95
N ALA A 230 -8.46 3.33 -13.80
CA ALA A 230 -9.65 3.88 -13.15
C ALA A 230 -10.95 3.43 -13.81
N ALA A 231 -11.03 3.49 -15.14
CA ALA A 231 -12.21 3.02 -15.88
C ALA A 231 -12.50 1.54 -15.64
N ARG A 232 -11.46 0.70 -15.59
CA ARG A 232 -11.61 -0.75 -15.36
C ARG A 232 -11.98 -1.07 -13.91
N VAL A 233 -11.36 -0.39 -12.95
CA VAL A 233 -11.73 -0.52 -11.53
C VAL A 233 -13.19 -0.12 -11.35
N TRP A 234 -13.60 1.00 -11.94
CA TRP A 234 -14.97 1.48 -11.90
C TRP A 234 -15.97 0.46 -12.46
N ASP A 235 -15.70 -0.12 -13.63
CA ASP A 235 -16.55 -1.17 -14.24
C ASP A 235 -16.72 -2.38 -13.30
N ARG A 236 -15.63 -2.83 -12.64
CA ARG A 236 -15.70 -3.91 -11.64
C ARG A 236 -16.52 -3.52 -10.41
N LEU A 237 -16.37 -2.30 -9.90
CA LEU A 237 -17.13 -1.81 -8.75
C LEU A 237 -18.63 -1.69 -9.07
N MET A 238 -18.98 -1.21 -10.27
CA MET A 238 -20.36 -1.18 -10.76
C MET A 238 -20.97 -2.59 -10.83
N HIS A 239 -20.18 -3.56 -11.24
CA HIS A 239 -20.60 -4.96 -11.22
C HIS A 239 -20.89 -5.46 -9.79
N TYR A 240 -20.02 -5.14 -8.84
CA TYR A 240 -20.19 -5.53 -7.44
C TYR A 240 -21.40 -4.87 -6.78
N LYS A 241 -21.65 -3.59 -7.07
CA LYS A 241 -22.84 -2.87 -6.62
C LYS A 241 -24.16 -3.56 -6.96
N GLN A 242 -24.20 -4.31 -8.06
CA GLN A 242 -25.38 -5.06 -8.50
C GLN A 242 -25.43 -6.49 -7.96
N LYS A 243 -24.28 -7.13 -7.76
CA LYS A 243 -24.21 -8.58 -7.48
C LYS A 243 -23.92 -8.94 -6.03
N ILE A 244 -23.15 -8.13 -5.32
CA ILE A 244 -22.75 -8.42 -3.96
C ILE A 244 -23.86 -7.94 -3.01
N GLU A 245 -24.41 -8.88 -2.23
CA GLU A 245 -25.41 -8.56 -1.21
C GLU A 245 -24.84 -7.57 -0.19
N HIS A 246 -25.64 -6.58 0.20
CA HIS A 246 -25.27 -5.52 1.14
C HIS A 246 -24.04 -4.68 0.74
N PHE A 247 -23.68 -4.62 -0.54
CA PHE A 247 -22.67 -3.68 -1.02
C PHE A 247 -23.21 -2.23 -1.02
N PRO A 248 -22.41 -1.23 -0.61
CA PRO A 248 -22.89 0.15 -0.54
C PRO A 248 -23.42 0.67 -1.88
N GLN A 249 -24.53 1.42 -1.81
CA GLN A 249 -25.19 1.99 -2.99
C GLN A 249 -24.78 3.44 -3.27
N THR A 250 -24.16 4.08 -2.28
CA THR A 250 -23.58 5.42 -2.34
C THR A 250 -22.12 5.33 -1.97
N GLU A 251 -21.35 6.32 -2.38
CA GLU A 251 -19.93 6.40 -2.12
C GLU A 251 -19.64 6.52 -0.62
N THR A 252 -18.64 5.78 -0.15
CA THR A 252 -18.28 5.65 1.26
C THR A 252 -16.83 6.04 1.54
N CYS A 253 -15.97 6.05 0.52
CA CYS A 253 -14.56 6.40 0.64
C CYS A 253 -14.00 7.03 -0.65
N GLU A 254 -12.71 7.36 -0.66
CA GLU A 254 -11.99 7.93 -1.81
C GLU A 254 -10.92 6.94 -2.30
N LEU A 255 -10.82 6.73 -3.60
CA LEU A 255 -9.75 5.98 -4.26
C LEU A 255 -8.99 6.92 -5.21
N LEU A 256 -7.73 7.20 -4.91
CA LEU A 256 -6.87 7.98 -5.79
C LEU A 256 -5.89 7.07 -6.55
N ILE A 257 -6.00 7.03 -7.87
CA ILE A 257 -5.12 6.27 -8.75
C ILE A 257 -4.04 7.17 -9.34
N LEU A 258 -2.79 6.80 -9.08
CA LEU A 258 -1.59 7.50 -9.52
C LEU A 258 -0.67 6.57 -10.30
N ASP A 259 0.17 7.18 -11.15
CA ASP A 259 1.30 6.52 -11.79
C ASP A 259 2.62 6.97 -11.15
N ARG A 260 3.72 6.24 -11.43
CA ARG A 260 5.03 6.53 -10.83
C ARG A 260 5.59 7.90 -11.23
N SER A 261 5.10 8.49 -12.33
CA SER A 261 5.48 9.85 -12.72
C SER A 261 5.03 10.93 -11.74
N ALA A 262 4.16 10.60 -10.77
CA ALA A 262 3.75 11.52 -9.72
C ALA A 262 4.92 11.84 -8.76
N ASP A 263 5.83 10.88 -8.56
CA ASP A 263 7.03 11.07 -7.73
C ASP A 263 8.10 10.05 -8.11
N GLN A 264 9.11 10.46 -8.86
CA GLN A 264 10.22 9.54 -9.24
C GLN A 264 11.31 9.45 -8.17
N ILE A 265 11.33 10.35 -7.18
CA ILE A 265 12.43 10.51 -6.23
C ILE A 265 12.20 9.65 -4.99
N ALA A 266 10.96 9.59 -4.48
CA ALA A 266 10.64 8.85 -3.25
C ALA A 266 11.12 7.39 -3.20
N PRO A 267 11.09 6.59 -4.29
CA PRO A 267 11.58 5.21 -4.26
C PRO A 267 13.11 5.09 -4.27
N ILE A 268 13.83 6.20 -4.50
CA ILE A 268 15.26 6.22 -4.79
C ILE A 268 16.04 6.91 -3.67
N ILE A 269 15.48 7.93 -3.03
CA ILE A 269 16.17 8.65 -1.95
C ILE A 269 16.34 7.74 -0.71
N HIS A 270 17.42 7.90 0.05
CA HIS A 270 17.55 7.21 1.33
C HIS A 270 16.55 7.79 2.34
N GLU A 271 15.72 6.92 2.90
CA GLU A 271 14.77 7.26 3.96
C GLU A 271 15.33 6.81 5.32
N TRP A 272 15.13 7.62 6.37
CA TRP A 272 15.81 7.46 7.66
C TRP A 272 14.91 6.90 8.77
N THR A 273 13.71 6.42 8.42
CA THR A 273 12.85 5.64 9.32
C THR A 273 13.36 4.21 9.45
N TYR A 274 13.08 3.56 10.58
CA TYR A 274 13.64 2.25 10.91
C TYR A 274 13.28 1.17 9.90
N ASP A 275 12.02 1.11 9.48
CA ASP A 275 11.50 0.17 8.49
C ASP A 275 12.17 0.36 7.11
N ALA A 276 12.15 1.59 6.61
CA ALA A 276 12.74 1.91 5.31
C ALA A 276 14.25 1.62 5.29
N MET A 277 14.98 1.95 6.35
CA MET A 277 16.41 1.61 6.49
C MET A 277 16.66 0.10 6.53
N CYS A 278 15.76 -0.68 7.15
CA CYS A 278 15.87 -2.14 7.13
C CYS A 278 15.74 -2.67 5.71
N HIS A 279 14.73 -2.22 4.96
CA HIS A 279 14.49 -2.67 3.58
C HIS A 279 15.54 -2.16 2.58
N ASP A 280 16.13 -0.98 2.82
CA ASP A 280 17.16 -0.39 1.96
C ASP A 280 18.54 -1.05 2.21
N LEU A 281 18.94 -1.23 3.48
CA LEU A 281 20.31 -1.60 3.83
C LEU A 281 20.51 -3.08 4.20
N LEU A 282 19.44 -3.84 4.42
CA LEU A 282 19.52 -5.24 4.81
C LEU A 282 18.98 -6.15 3.70
N ASN A 283 19.45 -7.39 3.71
CA ASN A 283 18.96 -8.41 2.79
C ASN A 283 17.59 -8.94 3.26
N MET A 284 16.53 -8.27 2.81
CA MET A 284 15.14 -8.61 3.12
C MET A 284 14.41 -9.16 1.88
N GLU A 285 13.63 -10.23 2.06
CA GLU A 285 12.72 -10.77 1.05
C GLU A 285 11.28 -10.57 1.53
N GLY A 286 10.64 -9.47 1.10
CA GLY A 286 9.43 -8.98 1.79
C GLY A 286 9.76 -8.71 3.26
N ASN A 287 8.95 -9.22 4.18
CA ASN A 287 9.15 -9.01 5.62
C ASN A 287 10.14 -10.01 6.26
N LYS A 288 10.81 -10.83 5.44
CA LYS A 288 11.73 -11.86 5.90
C LYS A 288 13.15 -11.32 5.92
N TYR A 289 13.73 -11.23 7.11
CA TYR A 289 15.12 -10.89 7.32
C TYR A 289 15.97 -12.16 7.52
N VAL A 290 17.05 -12.28 6.74
CA VAL A 290 18.02 -13.38 6.89
C VAL A 290 19.20 -12.91 7.73
N HIS A 291 19.24 -13.37 8.97
CA HIS A 291 20.31 -13.08 9.94
C HIS A 291 21.39 -14.18 9.87
N GLU A 292 22.64 -13.78 9.61
CA GLU A 292 23.81 -14.65 9.76
C GLU A 292 24.29 -14.67 11.22
N VAL A 293 24.14 -15.82 11.88
CA VAL A 293 24.57 -16.08 13.25
C VAL A 293 25.91 -16.83 13.21
N PRO A 294 26.87 -16.54 14.10
CA PRO A 294 28.10 -17.31 14.18
C PRO A 294 27.82 -18.80 14.36
N GLY A 295 28.40 -19.65 13.50
CA GLY A 295 28.21 -21.10 13.57
C GLY A 295 28.68 -21.66 14.90
N LYS A 296 27.95 -22.65 15.43
CA LYS A 296 28.39 -23.35 16.64
C LYS A 296 29.76 -24.01 16.37
N THR A 297 30.70 -23.87 17.30
CA THR A 297 32.03 -24.53 17.26
C THR A 297 32.85 -24.26 15.99
N GLY A 298 32.95 -23.00 15.55
CA GLY A 298 33.87 -22.61 14.47
C GLY A 298 33.45 -23.04 13.05
N GLY A 299 32.19 -23.47 12.88
CA GLY A 299 31.59 -23.73 11.57
C GLY A 299 31.26 -22.44 10.80
N PRO A 300 30.85 -22.57 9.53
CA PRO A 300 30.37 -21.43 8.75
C PRO A 300 29.15 -20.78 9.43
N PRO A 301 28.93 -19.46 9.23
CA PRO A 301 27.80 -18.77 9.82
C PRO A 301 26.47 -19.44 9.42
N GLU A 302 25.61 -19.66 10.41
CA GLU A 302 24.27 -20.21 10.23
C GLU A 302 23.31 -19.09 9.80
N LYS A 303 22.50 -19.33 8.78
CA LYS A 303 21.46 -18.39 8.34
C LYS A 303 20.16 -18.68 9.10
N LYS A 304 19.78 -17.77 10.00
CA LYS A 304 18.49 -17.79 10.70
C LYS A 304 17.53 -16.83 9.99
N GLU A 305 16.36 -17.34 9.63
CA GLU A 305 15.30 -16.53 9.01
C GLU A 305 14.36 -16.01 10.08
N VAL A 306 14.08 -14.72 10.05
CA VAL A 306 13.16 -14.06 10.99
C VAL A 306 12.15 -13.21 10.22
N LEU A 307 10.92 -13.17 10.72
CA LEU A 307 9.85 -12.36 10.14
C LEU A 307 9.69 -11.08 10.97
N LEU A 308 9.82 -9.93 10.32
CA LEU A 308 9.55 -8.61 10.89
C LEU A 308 8.11 -8.23 10.51
N ASP A 309 7.15 -8.59 11.36
CA ASP A 309 5.74 -8.39 11.08
C ASP A 309 4.98 -7.80 12.30
N GLU A 310 3.66 -7.64 12.15
CA GLU A 310 2.82 -7.03 13.19
C GLU A 310 2.63 -7.91 14.45
N HIS A 311 3.11 -9.16 14.46
CA HIS A 311 3.18 -9.99 15.66
C HIS A 311 4.43 -9.71 16.51
N ASP A 312 5.36 -8.89 15.98
CA ASP A 312 6.47 -8.35 16.73
C ASP A 312 6.08 -6.96 17.30
N PRO A 313 5.87 -6.85 18.63
CA PRO A 313 5.49 -5.58 19.25
C PRO A 313 6.61 -4.54 19.18
N VAL A 314 7.89 -4.96 19.16
CA VAL A 314 9.03 -4.03 19.07
C VAL A 314 9.09 -3.44 17.66
N TRP A 315 8.87 -4.27 16.63
CA TRP A 315 8.75 -3.79 15.25
C TRP A 315 7.59 -2.81 15.09
N LEU A 316 6.38 -3.17 15.56
CA LEU A 316 5.19 -2.33 15.40
C LEU A 316 5.36 -0.94 16.02
N GLU A 317 6.03 -0.87 17.17
CA GLU A 317 6.31 0.38 17.87
C GLU A 317 7.37 1.23 17.16
N LEU A 318 8.42 0.62 16.63
CA LEU A 318 9.62 1.34 16.16
C LEU A 318 9.70 1.54 14.65
N ARG A 319 8.95 0.77 13.84
CA ARG A 319 9.08 0.74 12.36
C ARG A 319 9.06 2.14 11.72
N HIS A 320 8.22 3.04 12.22
CA HIS A 320 8.04 4.38 11.65
C HIS A 320 8.88 5.45 12.35
N ALA A 321 9.62 5.10 13.40
CA ALA A 321 10.49 6.03 14.10
C ALA A 321 11.77 6.29 13.29
N HIS A 322 12.29 7.51 13.39
CA HIS A 322 13.61 7.84 12.86
C HIS A 322 14.69 6.94 13.51
N ILE A 323 15.67 6.48 12.74
CA ILE A 323 16.69 5.49 13.18
C ILE A 323 17.45 5.91 14.45
N ALA A 324 17.68 7.22 14.64
CA ALA A 324 18.32 7.74 15.85
C ALA A 324 17.45 7.51 17.09
N VAL A 325 16.14 7.80 16.98
CA VAL A 325 15.15 7.61 18.05
C VAL A 325 14.96 6.12 18.33
N ALA A 326 14.85 5.30 17.27
CA ALA A 326 14.72 3.85 17.42
C ALA A 326 15.93 3.24 18.15
N SER A 327 17.15 3.68 17.83
CA SER A 327 18.38 3.21 18.49
C SER A 327 18.42 3.56 19.98
N GLU A 328 18.02 4.78 20.33
CA GLU A 328 17.93 5.24 21.72
C GLU A 328 16.88 4.45 22.50
N GLN A 329 15.65 4.33 21.97
CA GLN A 329 14.58 3.59 22.62
C GLN A 329 14.91 2.10 22.78
N LEU A 330 15.58 1.48 21.82
CA LEU A 330 16.04 0.09 21.94
C LEU A 330 17.06 -0.06 23.07
N HIS A 331 18.01 0.87 23.19
CA HIS A 331 18.99 0.87 24.27
C HIS A 331 18.34 1.05 25.65
N GLU A 332 17.41 1.99 25.77
CA GLU A 332 16.65 2.23 26.99
C GLU A 332 15.79 1.02 27.36
N LYS A 333 15.05 0.43 26.40
CA LYS A 333 14.23 -0.77 26.63
C LYS A 333 15.09 -1.94 27.08
N MET A 334 16.25 -2.17 26.46
CA MET A 334 17.16 -3.25 26.86
C MET A 334 17.70 -3.03 28.28
N THR A 335 18.12 -1.81 28.61
CA THR A 335 18.63 -1.46 29.94
C THR A 335 17.53 -1.57 31.01
N ASN A 336 16.32 -1.10 30.71
CA ASN A 336 15.15 -1.20 31.58
C ASN A 336 14.72 -2.66 31.77
N PHE A 337 14.76 -3.48 30.71
CA PHE A 337 14.43 -4.89 30.78
C PHE A 337 15.42 -5.64 31.68
N VAL A 338 16.72 -5.42 31.50
CA VAL A 338 17.77 -6.04 32.33
C VAL A 338 17.69 -5.56 33.79
N SER A 339 17.44 -4.28 34.03
CA SER A 339 17.40 -3.74 35.41
C SER A 339 16.13 -4.11 36.19
N LYS A 340 14.97 -4.20 35.55
CA LYS A 340 13.70 -4.52 36.21
C LYS A 340 13.45 -6.02 36.36
N ASN A 341 14.07 -6.86 35.53
CA ASN A 341 13.85 -8.31 35.56
C ASN A 341 14.99 -9.05 36.27
N LYS A 342 14.74 -9.45 37.52
CA LYS A 342 15.67 -10.30 38.31
C LYS A 342 16.08 -11.60 37.58
N ALA A 343 15.21 -12.15 36.73
CA ALA A 343 15.52 -13.32 35.90
C ALA A 343 16.51 -13.02 34.76
N ALA A 344 16.41 -11.83 34.14
CA ALA A 344 17.34 -11.39 33.09
C ALA A 344 18.71 -11.01 33.67
N GLN A 345 18.74 -10.45 34.90
CA GLN A 345 19.98 -10.19 35.63
C GLN A 345 20.81 -11.47 35.85
N ILE A 346 20.16 -12.61 36.11
CA ILE A 346 20.86 -13.89 36.34
C ILE A 346 21.44 -14.49 35.04
N GLN A 347 20.83 -14.24 33.88
CA GLN A 347 21.35 -14.70 32.58
C GLN A 347 22.48 -13.81 32.03
N HIS A 348 22.41 -12.49 32.26
CA HIS A 348 23.39 -11.53 31.75
C HIS A 348 24.52 -11.20 32.74
N SER A 349 24.32 -11.43 34.04
CA SER A 349 25.36 -11.22 35.06
C SER A 349 25.58 -12.50 35.86
N SER A 350 26.83 -12.95 35.92
CA SER A 350 27.30 -14.06 36.75
C SER A 350 27.40 -13.69 38.24
N SER A 351 26.48 -12.86 38.75
CA SER A 351 26.58 -12.27 40.09
C SER A 351 25.50 -12.84 41.01
N ARG A 352 25.94 -13.70 41.94
CA ARG A 352 25.14 -14.45 42.93
C ARG A 352 24.93 -13.65 44.23
N ASP A 353 24.34 -12.45 44.19
CA ASP A 353 24.27 -11.63 45.43
C ASP A 353 22.89 -11.01 45.69
N GLY A 354 21.87 -11.87 45.77
CA GLY A 354 20.57 -11.52 46.32
C GLY A 354 19.78 -12.77 46.71
N GLU A 355 19.40 -12.90 47.98
CA GLU A 355 18.53 -13.98 48.45
C GLU A 355 17.17 -13.90 47.73
N LEU A 356 16.89 -14.88 46.88
CA LEU A 356 15.62 -15.00 46.15
C LEU A 356 14.63 -15.81 46.99
N THR A 357 13.42 -15.30 47.21
CA THR A 357 12.39 -16.04 47.93
C THR A 357 11.85 -17.19 47.07
N THR A 358 11.37 -18.27 47.71
CA THR A 358 10.80 -19.44 47.00
C THR A 358 9.57 -19.10 46.15
N ARG A 359 8.81 -18.07 46.55
CA ARG A 359 7.68 -17.54 45.76
C ARG A 359 8.15 -16.75 44.54
N ASP A 360 9.25 -16.02 44.66
CA ASP A 360 9.87 -15.31 43.52
C ASP A 360 10.42 -16.31 42.50
N LEU A 361 11.07 -17.38 42.95
CA LEU A 361 11.51 -18.48 42.09
C LEU A 361 10.35 -19.13 41.33
N GLN A 362 9.21 -19.38 41.98
CA GLN A 362 8.04 -19.98 41.33
C GLN A 362 7.43 -19.06 40.27
N LYS A 363 7.30 -17.76 40.56
CA LYS A 363 6.84 -16.75 39.58
C LYS A 363 7.83 -16.60 38.43
N MET A 364 9.13 -16.65 38.70
CA MET A 364 10.17 -16.62 37.67
C MET A 364 10.04 -17.82 36.74
N VAL A 365 10.00 -19.04 37.27
CA VAL A 365 9.88 -20.27 36.46
C VAL A 365 8.65 -20.25 35.55
N GLN A 366 7.53 -19.72 36.02
CA GLN A 366 6.30 -19.60 35.22
C GLN A 366 6.40 -18.55 34.10
N ALA A 367 7.14 -17.46 34.33
CA ALA A 367 7.24 -16.36 33.38
C ALA A 367 8.48 -16.46 32.44
N LEU A 368 9.42 -17.37 32.71
CA LEU A 368 10.62 -17.62 31.89
C LEU A 368 10.34 -17.76 30.39
N PRO A 369 9.32 -18.52 29.92
CA PRO A 369 9.07 -18.67 28.49
C PRO A 369 8.67 -17.34 27.82
N GLN A 370 7.78 -16.57 28.46
CA GLN A 370 7.34 -15.27 27.95
C GLN A 370 8.50 -14.26 27.93
N TYR A 371 9.36 -14.29 28.96
CA TYR A 371 10.55 -13.45 29.01
C TYR A 371 11.57 -13.83 27.93
N SER A 372 11.76 -15.13 27.68
CA SER A 372 12.65 -15.61 26.64
C SER A 372 12.23 -15.11 25.25
N GLU A 373 10.93 -15.07 24.96
CA GLU A 373 10.43 -14.52 23.70
C GLU A 373 10.66 -13.00 23.62
N GLN A 374 10.36 -12.26 24.69
CA GLN A 374 10.55 -10.81 24.73
C GLN A 374 12.01 -10.40 24.56
N ILE A 375 12.94 -11.08 25.26
CA ILE A 375 14.37 -10.78 25.15
C ILE A 375 14.92 -11.17 23.78
N GLU A 376 14.42 -12.24 23.15
CA GLU A 376 14.83 -12.64 21.80
C GLU A 376 14.44 -11.56 20.78
N LYS A 377 13.19 -11.08 20.81
CA LYS A 377 12.74 -10.00 19.91
C LYS A 377 13.50 -8.69 20.15
N LEU A 378 13.65 -8.29 21.41
CA LEU A 378 14.37 -7.07 21.73
C LEU A 378 15.85 -7.13 21.31
N SER A 379 16.52 -8.26 21.58
CA SER A 379 17.92 -8.47 21.19
C SER A 379 18.09 -8.43 19.68
N LEU A 380 17.18 -9.06 18.94
CA LEU A 380 17.15 -9.01 17.47
C LEU A 380 17.13 -7.56 16.97
N HIS A 381 16.24 -6.72 17.49
CA HIS A 381 16.15 -5.33 17.03
C HIS A 381 17.38 -4.49 17.40
N VAL A 382 17.99 -4.73 18.57
CA VAL A 382 19.28 -4.12 18.94
C VAL A 382 20.38 -4.50 17.95
N GLU A 383 20.45 -5.78 17.55
CA GLU A 383 21.42 -6.26 16.57
C GLU A 383 21.18 -5.65 15.18
N ILE A 384 19.92 -5.57 14.74
CA ILE A 384 19.50 -4.94 13.48
C ILE A 384 19.92 -3.46 13.48
N ALA A 385 19.56 -2.69 14.52
CA ALA A 385 19.92 -1.29 14.62
C ALA A 385 21.45 -1.09 14.68
N GLY A 386 22.16 -1.97 15.39
CA GLY A 386 23.62 -1.99 15.42
C GLY A 386 24.26 -2.31 14.06
N LYS A 387 23.64 -3.17 13.24
CA LYS A 387 24.08 -3.45 11.87
C LYS A 387 23.83 -2.27 10.93
N ILE A 388 22.65 -1.67 10.98
CA ILE A 388 22.31 -0.46 10.21
C ILE A 388 23.29 0.67 10.51
N ASN A 389 23.55 0.96 11.80
CA ASN A 389 24.50 2.01 12.19
C ASN A 389 25.94 1.74 11.71
N ARG A 390 26.35 0.47 11.63
CA ARG A 390 27.64 0.10 11.01
C ARG A 390 27.66 0.42 9.52
N ILE A 391 26.63 0.01 8.78
CA ILE A 391 26.51 0.29 7.33
C ILE A 391 26.49 1.80 7.07
N ILE A 392 25.72 2.58 7.83
CA ILE A 392 25.65 4.05 7.72
C ILE A 392 27.05 4.69 7.84
N ARG A 393 27.86 4.21 8.79
CA ARG A 393 29.22 4.72 9.00
C ARG A 393 30.16 4.27 7.90
N ASP A 394 30.14 2.98 7.57
CA ASP A 394 31.12 2.35 6.65
C ASP A 394 30.91 2.83 5.20
N LEU A 395 29.67 3.13 4.80
CA LEU A 395 29.33 3.68 3.48
C LEU A 395 29.24 5.21 3.46
N GLY A 396 29.45 5.89 4.60
CA GLY A 396 29.33 7.35 4.69
C GLY A 396 27.94 7.88 4.33
N LEU A 397 26.87 7.14 4.63
CA LEU A 397 25.51 7.47 4.16
C LEU A 397 24.99 8.82 4.65
N ARG A 398 25.49 9.36 5.76
CA ARG A 398 25.12 10.71 6.23
C ARG A 398 25.48 11.79 5.22
N ASP A 399 26.66 11.67 4.63
CA ASP A 399 27.17 12.59 3.63
C ASP A 399 26.40 12.48 2.31
N ILE A 400 26.04 11.25 1.94
CA ILE A 400 25.28 10.94 0.74
C ILE A 400 23.83 11.41 0.90
N GLY A 401 23.20 11.11 2.04
CA GLY A 401 21.87 11.59 2.36
C GLY A 401 21.80 13.11 2.36
N GLN A 402 22.81 13.81 2.89
CA GLN A 402 22.87 15.27 2.80
C GLN A 402 22.92 15.74 1.35
N LEU A 403 23.74 15.10 0.51
CA LEU A 403 23.83 15.42 -0.92
C LEU A 403 22.51 15.14 -1.66
N GLU A 404 21.81 14.05 -1.34
CA GLU A 404 20.49 13.73 -1.89
C GLU A 404 19.47 14.81 -1.53
N GLN A 405 19.40 15.19 -0.26
CA GLN A 405 18.53 16.28 0.20
C GLN A 405 18.87 17.59 -0.53
N ASP A 406 20.15 17.96 -0.57
CA ASP A 406 20.60 19.18 -1.24
C ASP A 406 20.35 19.15 -2.75
N LEU A 407 20.39 17.98 -3.40
CA LEU A 407 20.02 17.84 -4.81
C LEU A 407 18.54 18.15 -5.01
N VAL A 408 17.66 17.59 -4.18
CA VAL A 408 16.21 17.80 -4.25
C VAL A 408 15.82 19.27 -4.04
N PHE A 409 16.48 19.94 -3.10
CA PHE A 409 16.22 21.35 -2.76
C PHE A 409 17.08 22.36 -3.56
N GLY A 410 18.01 21.88 -4.40
CA GLY A 410 18.78 22.71 -5.35
C GLY A 410 20.06 23.35 -4.82
N ASP A 411 20.60 22.86 -3.70
CA ASP A 411 21.77 23.40 -2.97
C ASP A 411 23.06 22.57 -3.13
N ALA A 412 23.04 21.50 -3.92
CA ALA A 412 24.13 20.50 -3.95
C ALA A 412 25.50 20.97 -4.51
N GLY A 413 26.57 20.51 -3.84
CA GLY A 413 27.95 20.44 -4.36
C GLY A 413 28.30 19.03 -4.91
N THR A 414 29.54 18.78 -5.31
CA THR A 414 30.01 17.47 -5.81
C THR A 414 30.92 16.77 -4.79
N LYS A 415 30.78 15.44 -4.63
CA LYS A 415 31.69 14.56 -3.85
C LYS A 415 32.17 13.40 -4.72
N ASP A 416 33.45 13.03 -4.59
CA ASP A 416 34.11 12.07 -5.49
C ASP A 416 34.17 10.62 -4.96
N ASP A 417 34.11 10.42 -3.64
CA ASP A 417 34.23 9.11 -2.99
C ASP A 417 32.85 8.54 -2.58
N VAL A 418 32.19 7.89 -3.54
CA VAL A 418 30.84 7.35 -3.39
C VAL A 418 30.78 5.97 -4.05
N THR A 419 30.05 5.03 -3.44
CA THR A 419 29.82 3.69 -3.98
C THR A 419 29.11 3.74 -5.33
N ARG A 420 29.22 2.67 -6.13
CA ARG A 420 28.54 2.54 -7.43
C ARG A 420 27.03 2.77 -7.33
N GLU A 421 26.38 2.10 -6.38
CA GLU A 421 24.94 2.17 -6.17
C GLU A 421 24.47 3.57 -5.76
N ASN A 422 25.19 4.21 -4.84
CA ASN A 422 24.85 5.57 -4.42
C ASN A 422 25.10 6.60 -5.54
N LYS A 423 26.11 6.39 -6.39
CA LYS A 423 26.28 7.20 -7.63
C LYS A 423 25.11 7.04 -8.58
N LEU A 424 24.62 5.82 -8.77
CA LEU A 424 23.44 5.55 -9.58
C LEU A 424 22.21 6.27 -9.01
N ARG A 425 21.91 6.13 -7.70
CA ARG A 425 20.79 6.82 -7.03
C ARG A 425 20.85 8.33 -7.22
N LEU A 426 22.01 8.95 -6.95
CA LEU A 426 22.22 10.39 -7.15
C LEU A 426 21.97 10.84 -8.59
N LEU A 427 22.43 10.06 -9.58
CA LEU A 427 22.21 10.36 -11.00
C LEU A 427 20.75 10.17 -11.42
N MET A 428 20.04 9.17 -10.88
CA MET A 428 18.60 8.99 -11.11
C MET A 428 17.79 10.14 -10.49
N ILE A 429 18.13 10.59 -9.28
CA ILE A 429 17.54 11.78 -8.64
C ILE A 429 17.80 13.02 -9.52
N LEU A 430 19.04 13.20 -10.00
CA LEU A 430 19.37 14.30 -10.91
C LEU A 430 18.61 14.22 -12.24
N ALA A 431 18.38 13.02 -12.77
CA ALA A 431 17.60 12.80 -13.98
C ALA A 431 16.11 13.12 -13.78
N ALA A 432 15.55 12.80 -12.62
CA ALA A 432 14.20 13.18 -12.25
C ALA A 432 14.03 14.71 -12.12
N ILE A 433 15.03 15.41 -11.56
CA ILE A 433 14.99 16.87 -11.33
C ILE A 433 15.32 17.67 -12.59
N CYS A 434 16.34 17.24 -13.33
CA CYS A 434 16.90 17.95 -14.48
C CYS A 434 16.98 17.03 -15.71
N PRO A 435 15.84 16.56 -16.23
CA PRO A 435 15.86 15.58 -17.30
C PRO A 435 16.53 16.09 -18.59
N GLU A 436 16.36 17.39 -18.90
CA GLU A 436 16.98 18.06 -20.06
C GLU A 436 18.51 17.85 -20.12
N LYS A 437 19.17 17.60 -18.98
CA LYS A 437 20.62 17.36 -18.93
C LYS A 437 21.00 15.98 -19.46
N PHE A 438 20.11 14.99 -19.31
CA PHE A 438 20.36 13.61 -19.68
C PHE A 438 19.92 13.27 -21.11
N ASP A 439 19.07 14.12 -21.71
CA ASP A 439 18.67 14.01 -23.12
C ASP A 439 19.79 14.40 -24.11
N SER A 440 20.99 14.76 -23.62
CA SER A 440 22.12 15.25 -24.41
C SER A 440 23.42 14.48 -24.14
N GLU A 441 24.42 14.67 -25.01
CA GLU A 441 25.77 14.09 -24.86
C GLU A 441 26.41 14.44 -23.49
N LYS A 442 26.00 15.56 -22.87
CA LYS A 442 26.43 15.95 -21.53
C LYS A 442 26.03 14.94 -20.46
N GLY A 443 24.83 14.37 -20.55
CA GLY A 443 24.36 13.33 -19.64
C GLY A 443 25.18 12.04 -19.78
N LEU A 444 25.45 11.64 -21.03
CA LEU A 444 26.32 10.50 -21.31
C LEU A 444 27.72 10.70 -20.73
N ASN A 445 28.28 11.90 -20.90
CA ASN A 445 29.60 12.23 -20.36
C ASN A 445 29.60 12.25 -18.83
N LEU A 446 28.52 12.72 -18.18
CA LEU A 446 28.38 12.68 -16.73
C LEU A 446 28.35 11.25 -16.19
N MET A 447 27.59 10.37 -16.83
CA MET A 447 27.52 8.95 -16.45
C MET A 447 28.86 8.23 -16.67
N LYS A 448 29.57 8.55 -17.77
CA LYS A 448 30.93 8.05 -18.03
C LYS A 448 31.94 8.56 -17.00
N LEU A 449 31.85 9.83 -16.62
CA LEU A 449 32.69 10.43 -15.57
C LEU A 449 32.45 9.76 -14.22
N ALA A 450 31.19 9.42 -13.91
CA ALA A 450 30.81 8.66 -12.72
C ALA A 450 31.27 7.18 -12.76
N LYS A 451 31.80 6.71 -13.90
CA LYS A 451 32.25 5.33 -14.15
C LYS A 451 31.15 4.29 -13.92
N LEU A 452 29.91 4.62 -14.29
CA LEU A 452 28.81 3.66 -14.24
C LEU A 452 28.95 2.58 -15.33
N PRO A 453 28.65 1.31 -15.03
CA PRO A 453 28.52 0.27 -16.05
C PRO A 453 27.28 0.50 -16.92
N GLN A 454 27.24 -0.18 -18.07
CA GLN A 454 26.20 0.04 -19.07
C GLN A 454 24.78 -0.19 -18.53
N ASP A 455 24.58 -1.20 -17.69
CA ASP A 455 23.26 -1.51 -17.12
C ASP A 455 22.74 -0.36 -16.22
N ASP A 456 23.62 0.24 -15.42
CA ASP A 456 23.28 1.39 -14.57
C ASP A 456 23.02 2.65 -15.42
N MET A 457 23.78 2.84 -16.49
CA MET A 457 23.52 3.93 -17.45
C MET A 457 22.15 3.77 -18.11
N ASN A 458 21.76 2.53 -18.42
CA ASN A 458 20.43 2.22 -18.95
C ASN A 458 19.35 2.55 -17.91
N ALA A 459 19.56 2.22 -16.63
CA ALA A 459 18.62 2.57 -15.56
C ALA A 459 18.39 4.10 -15.45
N VAL A 460 19.47 4.91 -15.49
CA VAL A 460 19.36 6.38 -15.50
C VAL A 460 18.59 6.87 -16.72
N ASN A 461 18.90 6.35 -17.91
CA ASN A 461 18.21 6.74 -19.14
C ASN A 461 16.73 6.34 -19.14
N ASN A 462 16.41 5.16 -18.60
CA ASN A 462 15.06 4.62 -18.55
C ASN A 462 14.12 5.40 -17.62
N MET A 463 14.65 6.26 -16.73
CA MET A 463 13.84 7.21 -15.96
C MET A 463 12.96 8.09 -16.85
N ARG A 464 13.35 8.30 -18.12
CA ARG A 464 12.55 9.03 -19.11
C ARG A 464 11.20 8.38 -19.41
N PHE A 465 11.09 7.06 -19.32
CA PHE A 465 9.84 6.33 -19.58
C PHE A 465 8.82 6.51 -18.44
N LEU A 466 9.30 6.83 -17.24
CA LEU A 466 8.45 7.15 -16.09
C LEU A 466 8.05 8.62 -16.06
N ARG A 467 8.41 9.42 -17.07
CA ARG A 467 8.13 10.85 -17.13
C ARG A 467 6.71 11.04 -17.67
N GLY A 468 5.94 11.93 -17.04
CA GLY A 468 4.75 12.48 -17.71
C GLY A 468 5.18 13.42 -18.85
N SER A 469 4.26 13.73 -19.75
CA SER A 469 4.48 14.71 -20.83
C SER A 469 5.22 15.97 -20.30
N PRO A 470 6.29 16.44 -20.98
CA PRO A 470 7.15 17.51 -20.48
C PRO A 470 6.33 18.80 -20.31
N GLU A 471 6.30 19.36 -19.11
CA GLU A 471 5.76 20.70 -18.90
C GLU A 471 6.52 21.69 -19.76
N SER A 472 5.94 22.09 -20.91
CA SER A 472 6.40 23.28 -21.58
C SER A 472 6.18 24.42 -20.60
N LYS A 473 7.27 24.98 -20.09
CA LYS A 473 7.21 26.28 -19.42
C LYS A 473 6.34 27.18 -20.27
N LYS A 474 5.31 27.78 -19.67
CA LYS A 474 4.63 28.93 -20.27
C LYS A 474 5.74 29.94 -20.60
N SER A 475 6.18 29.99 -21.85
CA SER A 475 6.99 31.09 -22.33
C SER A 475 6.06 32.28 -22.27
N SER A 476 6.19 33.13 -21.26
CA SER A 476 5.58 34.45 -21.29
C SER A 476 6.19 35.18 -22.48
N THR A 477 5.53 35.09 -23.63
CA THR A 477 5.68 36.01 -24.75
C THR A 477 5.22 37.37 -24.25
N GLY A 478 6.16 38.13 -23.67
CA GLY A 478 5.88 39.41 -23.04
C GLY A 478 7.15 40.18 -22.72
N ALA A 479 7.50 41.08 -23.65
CA ALA A 479 8.41 42.21 -23.51
C ALA A 479 9.92 41.94 -23.28
N PHE A 480 10.72 42.49 -24.20
CA PHE A 480 12.15 42.74 -24.03
C PHE A 480 12.40 43.47 -22.70
N SER A 481 13.01 42.78 -21.74
CA SER A 481 13.68 43.41 -20.59
C SER A 481 15.11 42.91 -20.54
N LEU A 482 16.03 43.73 -21.05
CA LEU A 482 17.47 43.58 -20.82
C LEU A 482 17.77 43.89 -19.35
N LYS A 483 17.66 42.88 -18.50
CA LYS A 483 18.24 42.89 -17.15
C LYS A 483 19.08 41.62 -16.99
N PHE A 484 20.39 41.82 -16.81
CA PHE A 484 21.33 40.79 -16.42
C PHE A 484 21.03 40.36 -14.98
N ASP A 485 20.07 39.46 -14.79
CA ASP A 485 19.90 38.74 -13.53
C ASP A 485 20.75 37.46 -13.55
N ILE A 486 21.95 37.57 -12.98
CA ILE A 486 22.83 36.43 -12.62
C ILE A 486 22.32 35.83 -11.30
N HIS A 487 21.04 35.49 -11.25
CA HIS A 487 20.48 34.63 -10.24
C HIS A 487 19.91 33.41 -10.96
N LYS A 488 20.75 32.37 -11.05
CA LYS A 488 20.31 31.01 -11.38
C LYS A 488 19.13 30.69 -10.48
N LYS A 489 17.90 30.78 -10.99
CA LYS A 489 16.71 30.21 -10.34
C LYS A 489 16.99 28.71 -10.20
N LYS A 490 17.47 28.31 -9.01
CA LYS A 490 17.61 26.92 -8.61
C LYS A 490 16.22 26.29 -8.78
N ARG A 491 16.08 25.38 -9.75
CA ARG A 491 14.84 24.62 -9.98
C ARG A 491 14.71 23.61 -8.84
N ALA A 492 14.32 24.07 -7.64
CA ALA A 492 13.94 23.17 -6.57
C ALA A 492 12.62 22.49 -6.98
N VAL A 493 12.61 21.16 -7.02
CA VAL A 493 11.41 20.37 -7.36
C VAL A 493 10.46 20.31 -6.18
N ARG A 494 11.00 20.41 -4.96
CA ARG A 494 10.23 20.47 -3.72
C ARG A 494 10.33 21.84 -3.07
N LYS A 495 9.22 22.28 -2.48
CA LYS A 495 9.22 23.42 -1.57
C LYS A 495 9.50 22.92 -0.17
N ASP A 496 10.45 23.57 0.49
CA ASP A 496 10.73 23.31 1.90
C ASP A 496 9.50 23.70 2.74
N ARG A 497 9.07 22.80 3.63
CA ARG A 497 7.94 23.03 4.55
C ARG A 497 8.46 23.80 5.75
N THR A 498 8.58 25.12 5.63
CA THR A 498 9.14 25.98 6.70
C THR A 498 8.18 26.26 7.85
N GLY A 499 7.38 25.27 8.29
CA GLY A 499 6.37 25.53 9.31
C GLY A 499 5.66 24.28 9.81
N GLU A 500 6.38 23.43 10.54
CA GLU A 500 5.91 22.56 11.63
C GLU A 500 7.16 21.89 12.23
N GLU A 501 7.06 21.24 13.39
CA GLU A 501 8.17 20.73 14.24
C GLU A 501 9.12 19.69 13.56
N GLU A 502 8.94 19.44 12.25
CA GLU A 502 9.63 18.45 11.42
C GLU A 502 11.06 18.83 10.98
N THR A 503 11.51 20.08 11.18
CA THR A 503 12.92 20.46 10.93
C THR A 503 13.89 19.94 12.01
N THR A 504 13.55 18.87 12.73
CA THR A 504 14.44 18.27 13.74
C THR A 504 15.60 17.53 13.06
N TRP A 505 15.39 16.97 11.86
CA TRP A 505 16.38 16.12 11.18
C TRP A 505 16.76 16.67 9.80
N GLN A 506 17.99 17.16 9.66
CA GLN A 506 18.50 17.73 8.40
C GLN A 506 18.49 16.73 7.23
N LEU A 507 18.63 15.45 7.53
CA LEU A 507 18.67 14.34 6.57
C LEU A 507 17.27 13.84 6.16
N SER A 508 16.19 14.35 6.78
CA SER A 508 14.80 13.92 6.57
C SER A 508 13.88 15.09 6.21
N ARG A 509 14.37 16.04 5.40
CA ARG A 509 13.56 17.17 4.89
C ARG A 509 12.62 16.76 3.76
N PHE A 510 12.99 15.71 3.02
CA PHE A 510 12.20 15.18 1.92
C PHE A 510 10.89 14.60 2.44
N TYR A 511 9.78 14.97 1.79
CA TYR A 511 8.48 14.33 1.98
C TYR A 511 8.00 13.76 0.64
N PRO A 512 7.44 12.53 0.59
CA PRO A 512 6.82 11.99 -0.61
C PRO A 512 5.65 12.86 -1.11
N MET A 513 5.47 13.01 -2.43
CA MET A 513 4.33 13.81 -2.97
C MET A 513 2.97 13.25 -2.53
N ILE A 514 2.90 11.94 -2.26
CA ILE A 514 1.67 11.27 -1.85
C ILE A 514 1.11 11.86 -0.56
N GLU A 515 1.97 12.32 0.36
CA GLU A 515 1.55 12.92 1.62
C GLU A 515 0.72 14.19 1.37
N GLU A 516 1.24 15.11 0.54
CA GLU A 516 0.53 16.33 0.14
C GLU A 516 -0.79 16.00 -0.60
N LEU A 517 -0.79 14.98 -1.46
CA LEU A 517 -1.98 14.56 -2.19
C LEU A 517 -3.06 14.01 -1.24
N VAL A 518 -2.67 13.21 -0.25
CA VAL A 518 -3.58 12.66 0.78
C VAL A 518 -4.11 13.78 1.68
N GLU A 519 -3.28 14.74 2.09
CA GLU A 519 -3.73 15.92 2.84
C GLU A 519 -4.77 16.74 2.05
N LYS A 520 -4.48 17.04 0.78
CA LYS A 520 -5.43 17.78 -0.08
C LYS A 520 -6.71 17.01 -0.32
N LEU A 521 -6.62 15.68 -0.52
CA LEU A 521 -7.78 14.82 -0.70
C LEU A 521 -8.66 14.83 0.56
N SER A 522 -8.07 14.70 1.76
CA SER A 522 -8.82 14.72 3.03
C SER A 522 -9.47 16.07 3.32
N LYS A 523 -8.87 17.18 2.88
CA LYS A 523 -9.44 18.54 2.96
C LYS A 523 -10.45 18.86 1.84
N GLY A 524 -10.57 18.01 0.81
CA GLY A 524 -11.40 18.28 -0.37
C GLY A 524 -10.84 19.36 -1.30
N GLU A 525 -9.55 19.67 -1.19
CA GLU A 525 -8.83 20.71 -1.94
C GLU A 525 -8.09 20.17 -3.16
N LEU A 526 -8.25 18.88 -3.47
CA LEU A 526 -7.61 18.26 -4.62
C LEU A 526 -8.20 18.81 -5.93
N SER A 527 -7.32 19.22 -6.86
CA SER A 527 -7.73 19.78 -8.16
C SER A 527 -8.58 18.80 -8.96
N LYS A 528 -9.79 19.22 -9.34
CA LYS A 528 -10.70 18.38 -10.16
C LYS A 528 -10.25 18.25 -11.62
N ASP A 529 -9.48 19.21 -12.11
CA ASP A 529 -8.95 19.17 -13.48
C ASP A 529 -7.77 18.21 -13.58
N GLU A 530 -6.90 18.18 -12.57
CA GLU A 530 -5.75 17.27 -12.52
C GLU A 530 -6.13 15.88 -12.02
N TYR A 531 -7.14 15.79 -11.15
CA TYR A 531 -7.61 14.54 -10.54
C TYR A 531 -9.14 14.38 -10.68
N PRO A 532 -9.63 14.22 -11.92
CA PRO A 532 -11.05 14.00 -12.18
C PRO A 532 -11.57 12.73 -11.50
N CYS A 533 -12.88 12.71 -11.24
CA CYS A 533 -13.59 11.59 -10.63
C CYS A 533 -14.42 10.84 -11.67
N MET A 534 -14.34 9.51 -11.70
CA MET A 534 -15.15 8.66 -12.58
C MET A 534 -16.65 8.70 -12.24
N ASN A 535 -16.97 9.03 -10.98
CA ASN A 535 -18.34 9.07 -10.47
C ASN A 535 -19.10 10.31 -10.94
N ASP A 536 -18.38 11.37 -11.34
CA ASP A 536 -19.02 12.59 -11.83
C ASP A 536 -19.75 12.30 -13.15
N PRO A 537 -20.99 12.80 -13.33
CA PRO A 537 -21.71 12.60 -14.57
C PRO A 537 -20.85 13.13 -15.72
N SER A 538 -20.50 12.25 -16.66
CA SER A 538 -19.71 12.65 -17.83
C SER A 538 -20.39 13.85 -18.46
N ALA A 539 -19.65 14.95 -18.65
CA ALA A 539 -20.13 16.06 -19.48
C ALA A 539 -20.45 15.44 -20.84
N THR A 540 -21.73 15.18 -21.08
CA THR A 540 -22.19 14.58 -22.31
C THR A 540 -21.84 15.58 -23.39
N PHE A 541 -20.93 15.20 -24.28
CA PHE A 541 -20.71 15.87 -25.55
C PHE A 541 -21.93 15.61 -26.46
N HIS A 542 -23.13 15.90 -25.96
CA HIS A 542 -24.29 16.14 -26.79
C HIS A 542 -24.23 17.61 -27.11
N GLY A 543 -23.89 17.92 -28.36
CA GLY A 543 -24.05 19.24 -28.93
C GLY A 543 -25.44 19.75 -28.54
N THR A 544 -25.46 20.82 -27.74
CA THR A 544 -26.65 21.60 -27.51
C THR A 544 -27.13 22.05 -28.88
N SER A 545 -28.17 21.39 -29.38
CA SER A 545 -29.01 21.92 -30.43
C SER A 545 -29.64 23.18 -29.84
N HIS A 546 -28.98 24.31 -30.05
CA HIS A 546 -29.57 25.61 -29.84
C HIS A 546 -30.85 25.68 -30.66
N ALA A 547 -31.99 25.58 -30.01
CA ALA A 547 -33.25 26.06 -30.56
C ALA A 547 -33.06 27.57 -30.78
N ALA A 548 -32.95 27.95 -32.05
CA ALA A 548 -32.84 29.34 -32.47
C ALA A 548 -34.11 30.10 -32.08
N SER A 549 -33.99 31.10 -31.21
CA SER A 549 -34.95 32.20 -31.13
C SER A 549 -34.36 33.39 -31.88
N MET A 550 -35.04 33.81 -32.94
CA MET A 550 -34.66 34.90 -33.83
C MET A 550 -34.51 36.23 -33.08
N ASN A 551 -33.38 36.90 -33.25
CA ASN A 551 -33.18 38.30 -32.85
C ASN A 551 -33.80 39.23 -33.90
N GLN A 552 -34.70 40.13 -33.46
CA GLN A 552 -35.01 41.39 -34.16
C GLN A 552 -34.19 42.54 -33.54
N PRO A 553 -33.77 43.54 -34.34
CA PRO A 553 -32.85 44.59 -33.91
C PRO A 553 -33.55 45.68 -33.07
N PRO A 554 -32.81 46.44 -32.23
CA PRO A 554 -33.38 47.43 -31.32
C PRO A 554 -33.69 48.76 -32.02
N ALA A 555 -34.78 49.42 -31.62
CA ALA A 555 -35.13 50.79 -31.97
C ALA A 555 -34.66 51.78 -30.87
N PRO A 556 -34.37 53.06 -31.21
CA PRO A 556 -33.53 53.94 -30.39
C PRO A 556 -34.28 54.69 -29.27
N HIS A 557 -33.51 55.10 -28.26
CA HIS A 557 -33.95 55.80 -27.04
C HIS A 557 -34.57 57.19 -27.29
N SER A 558 -35.60 57.52 -26.48
CA SER A 558 -36.12 58.88 -26.27
C SER A 558 -36.25 59.17 -24.77
N MET A 559 -35.81 60.35 -24.35
CA MET A 559 -35.80 60.84 -22.96
C MET A 559 -37.16 61.42 -22.54
N ARG A 560 -37.75 60.97 -21.42
CA ARG A 560 -38.35 61.88 -20.43
C ARG A 560 -38.71 61.21 -19.09
N SER A 561 -38.31 61.92 -18.03
CA SER A 561 -38.66 61.82 -16.61
C SER A 561 -40.12 61.47 -16.26
N ARG A 562 -40.32 60.58 -15.26
CA ARG A 562 -41.12 60.89 -14.04
C ARG A 562 -40.88 59.91 -12.89
N ARG A 563 -41.04 60.47 -11.68
CA ARG A 563 -40.79 59.95 -10.33
C ARG A 563 -41.89 59.00 -9.81
N THR A 564 -41.54 58.38 -8.67
CA THR A 564 -42.36 57.96 -7.50
C THR A 564 -42.97 56.54 -7.44
N PRO A 565 -43.09 55.95 -6.23
CA PRO A 565 -42.77 54.56 -5.93
C PRO A 565 -43.96 53.80 -5.27
N THR A 566 -43.63 52.78 -4.45
CA THR A 566 -44.38 52.24 -3.29
C THR A 566 -45.38 51.07 -3.51
N TRP A 567 -45.00 49.94 -2.88
CA TRP A 567 -45.77 49.06 -1.98
C TRP A 567 -46.81 48.08 -2.53
N ALA A 568 -46.55 46.78 -2.31
CA ALA A 568 -47.38 45.90 -1.48
C ALA A 568 -46.68 44.53 -1.23
N ARG A 569 -46.37 44.25 0.04
CA ARG A 569 -46.43 42.89 0.63
C ARG A 569 -47.78 42.79 1.37
N PRO A 570 -48.35 41.59 1.54
CA PRO A 570 -48.25 40.93 2.84
C PRO A 570 -48.05 39.40 2.71
N ARG A 571 -47.11 38.81 3.48
CA ARG A 571 -47.29 38.08 4.77
C ARG A 571 -47.95 36.71 4.57
N ASN A 572 -47.64 35.62 5.28
CA ASN A 572 -46.73 35.15 6.34
C ASN A 572 -47.01 33.62 6.35
N SER A 573 -46.17 32.68 6.78
CA SER A 573 -45.44 32.49 8.03
C SER A 573 -44.40 31.38 7.81
N ASN A 574 -43.12 31.51 8.19
CA ASN A 574 -42.55 31.31 9.54
C ASN A 574 -42.92 29.94 10.13
N ASP A 575 -42.02 29.09 10.63
CA ASP A 575 -40.69 29.25 11.28
C ASP A 575 -39.79 28.06 10.87
N GLY A 576 -38.45 28.07 10.81
CA GLY A 576 -37.47 28.94 11.46
C GLY A 576 -36.90 28.26 12.70
N PHE A 577 -35.78 27.52 12.61
CA PHE A 577 -34.78 27.47 13.69
C PHE A 577 -33.39 27.13 13.15
N LYS A 578 -32.48 28.07 13.39
CA LYS A 578 -31.04 27.98 13.18
C LYS A 578 -30.43 27.09 14.27
N TRP A 579 -29.41 26.33 13.93
CA TRP A 579 -28.36 25.94 14.89
C TRP A 579 -27.02 26.48 14.44
N THR A 580 -26.28 26.85 15.48
CA THR A 580 -25.13 27.73 15.57
C THR A 580 -23.81 27.02 15.30
N ASP A 581 -22.85 27.80 14.81
CA ASP A 581 -21.41 27.59 14.98
C ASP A 581 -21.08 27.21 16.43
N SER A 582 -20.62 25.98 16.66
CA SER A 582 -19.83 25.56 17.84
C SER A 582 -19.41 24.09 17.70
N ALA A 583 -18.34 23.83 16.95
CA ALA A 583 -17.53 22.60 17.07
C ALA A 583 -16.12 22.79 16.47
N TRP A 584 -15.52 23.94 16.75
CA TRP A 584 -14.07 24.13 16.70
C TRP A 584 -13.71 24.69 18.08
N VAL A 585 -12.60 24.22 18.67
CA VAL A 585 -12.17 24.46 20.06
C VAL A 585 -12.72 23.46 21.10
N VAL A 586 -12.41 22.16 20.94
CA VAL A 586 -12.08 21.25 22.06
C VAL A 586 -11.16 20.15 21.51
N PHE A 587 -9.86 20.42 21.34
CA PHE A 587 -8.78 19.41 21.31
C PHE A 587 -7.40 20.10 21.27
N LYS A 588 -7.19 21.09 22.15
CA LYS A 588 -5.87 21.74 22.29
C LYS A 588 -5.47 22.07 23.72
N HIS A 589 -6.14 21.50 24.74
CA HIS A 589 -5.84 21.74 26.17
C HIS A 589 -5.96 20.44 27.00
N SER A 590 -5.13 19.44 26.73
CA SER A 590 -4.96 18.27 27.61
C SER A 590 -3.54 17.68 27.60
N LEU A 591 -2.51 18.51 27.39
CA LEU A 591 -1.11 18.06 27.40
C LEU A 591 -0.17 18.95 28.23
N ASN A 592 -0.70 19.79 29.12
CA ASN A 592 0.11 20.69 29.97
C ASN A 592 -0.19 20.64 31.47
N GLN A 593 -0.79 19.57 31.99
CA GLN A 593 -0.93 19.37 33.44
C GLN A 593 -0.75 17.90 33.85
N VAL A 594 0.46 17.36 33.70
CA VAL A 594 1.01 16.33 34.62
C VAL A 594 2.53 16.54 34.74
N GLN A 595 2.92 17.68 35.27
CA GLN A 595 4.19 17.85 35.97
C GLN A 595 3.89 18.68 37.22
N HIS A 596 4.23 18.12 38.39
CA HIS A 596 3.88 18.52 39.76
C HIS A 596 2.66 17.85 40.38
N SER A 597 2.82 16.60 40.84
CA SER A 597 2.65 16.20 42.25
C SER A 597 2.69 14.68 42.40
N ALA A 598 3.47 14.22 43.39
CA ALA A 598 3.76 12.85 43.83
C ALA A 598 4.76 12.03 43.00
#